data_AF-A0A963Q2P5-F1
#
_entry.id   AF-A0A963Q2P5-F1
#
_cell.length_a   1.000
_cell.length_b   1.000
_cell.length_c   1.000
_cell.angle_alpha   90.00
_cell.angle_beta   90.00
_cell.angle_gamma   90.00
#
_symmetry.space_group_name_H-M   'P 1'
#
loop_
_entity.id
_entity.type
_entity.pdbx_description
1 polymer ?
#
loop_
_entity_poly.entity_id
_entity_poly.type
_entity_poly.pdbx_seq_one_letter_code
_entity_poly.pdbx_strand_id
1 'polypeptide(L)'
;TFWCHVTGRAIDRSAPHAAGIWTFEDLSAQRPVTAALTAREREVAAQLMRGLTSKEIGRELGISHRTVEIYRARLMRKYQASTAADLVQRLMGGV
;
A
#
# COMPACT_ATOMS: atom_id res chain seq x y z
N THR A 1 3.70 4.05 -11.67
CA THR A 1 2.84 3.37 -10.68
C THR A 1 1.42 3.59 -11.10
N PHE A 2 0.60 2.55 -11.12
CA PHE A 2 -0.82 2.62 -11.44
C PHE A 2 -1.60 1.80 -10.42
N TRP A 3 -2.84 2.17 -10.16
CA TRP A 3 -3.72 1.33 -9.36
C TRP A 3 -4.22 0.20 -10.27
N CYS A 4 -4.09 -1.05 -9.82
CA CYS A 4 -4.67 -2.16 -10.54
C CYS A 4 -5.47 -3.06 -9.62
N HIS A 5 -6.58 -3.57 -10.14
CA HIS A 5 -7.25 -4.71 -9.55
C HIS A 5 -6.61 -5.97 -10.12
N VAL A 6 -6.09 -6.80 -9.23
CA VAL A 6 -5.46 -8.07 -9.60
C VAL A 6 -6.40 -9.19 -9.21
N THR A 7 -6.87 -9.91 -10.22
CA THR A 7 -7.59 -11.17 -10.04
C THR A 7 -6.72 -12.30 -10.57
N GLY A 8 -6.77 -13.45 -9.93
CA GLY A 8 -5.96 -14.58 -10.36
C GLY A 8 -6.58 -15.92 -10.05
N ARG A 9 -6.29 -16.88 -10.91
CA ARG A 9 -6.62 -18.28 -10.69
C ARG A 9 -5.37 -19.13 -10.83
N ALA A 10 -5.08 -19.91 -9.80
CA ALA A 10 -4.09 -20.96 -9.87
C ALA A 10 -4.45 -21.97 -10.97
N ILE A 11 -3.49 -22.29 -11.83
CA ILE A 11 -3.64 -23.30 -12.89
C ILE A 11 -3.65 -24.68 -12.24
N ASP A 12 -2.75 -24.91 -11.30
CA ASP A 12 -2.69 -26.10 -10.47
C ASP A 12 -3.13 -25.76 -9.04
N ARG A 13 -4.20 -26.40 -8.57
CA ARG A 13 -4.71 -26.20 -7.20
C ARG A 13 -3.82 -26.87 -6.14
N SER A 14 -3.04 -27.88 -6.51
CA SER A 14 -2.11 -28.55 -5.62
C SER A 14 -0.79 -27.77 -5.45
N ALA A 15 -0.48 -26.89 -6.40
CA ALA A 15 0.67 -25.98 -6.37
C ALA A 15 0.25 -24.54 -6.79
N PRO A 16 -0.56 -23.84 -5.99
CA PRO A 16 -1.22 -22.59 -6.40
C PRO A 16 -0.27 -21.43 -6.69
N HIS A 17 0.99 -21.54 -6.26
CA HIS A 17 2.03 -20.55 -6.47
C HIS A 17 2.94 -20.87 -7.68
N ALA A 18 2.89 -22.10 -8.21
CA ALA A 18 3.77 -22.55 -9.29
C ALA A 18 3.36 -21.99 -10.66
N ALA A 19 2.06 -21.89 -10.91
CA ALA A 19 1.52 -21.29 -12.12
C ALA A 19 0.12 -20.73 -11.89
N GLY A 20 -0.11 -19.50 -12.31
CA GLY A 20 -1.40 -18.80 -12.19
C GLY A 20 -1.63 -17.87 -13.37
N ILE A 21 -2.87 -17.79 -13.83
CA ILE A 21 -3.29 -16.73 -14.75
C ILE A 21 -3.68 -15.53 -13.89
N TRP A 22 -3.01 -14.40 -14.12
CA TRP A 22 -3.26 -13.14 -13.43
C TRP A 22 -3.78 -12.13 -14.43
N THR A 23 -4.94 -11.55 -14.13
CA THR A 23 -5.53 -10.46 -14.88
C THR A 23 -5.36 -9.17 -14.08
N PHE A 24 -4.78 -8.17 -14.74
CA PHE A 24 -4.52 -6.85 -14.17
C PHE A 24 -5.43 -5.84 -14.88
N GLU A 25 -6.41 -5.32 -14.16
CA GLU A 25 -7.27 -4.25 -14.64
C GLU A 25 -6.70 -2.91 -14.19
N ASP A 26 -6.41 -2.00 -15.11
CA ASP A 26 -5.95 -0.65 -14.78
C ASP A 26 -7.11 0.19 -14.25
N LEU A 27 -7.00 0.63 -13.00
CA LEU A 27 -7.97 1.49 -12.34
C LEU A 27 -7.60 2.97 -12.44
N SER A 28 -6.53 3.35 -13.16
CA SER A 28 -6.03 4.72 -13.21
C SER A 28 -7.03 5.74 -13.74
N ALA A 29 -7.98 5.33 -14.58
CA ALA A 29 -9.06 6.19 -15.07
C ALA A 29 -10.05 6.59 -13.97
N GLN A 30 -10.32 5.69 -13.03
CA GLN A 30 -11.23 5.93 -11.90
C GLN A 30 -10.47 6.44 -10.66
N ARG A 31 -9.19 6.06 -10.54
CA ARG A 31 -8.29 6.41 -9.45
C ARG A 31 -6.98 6.94 -10.04
N PRO A 32 -6.96 8.19 -10.51
CA PRO A 32 -5.71 8.82 -10.91
C PRO A 32 -4.75 8.77 -9.73
N VAL A 33 -3.48 8.43 -10.00
CA VAL A 33 -2.42 8.46 -8.99
C VAL A 33 -2.11 9.93 -8.70
N THR A 34 -2.93 10.55 -7.84
CA THR A 34 -2.87 11.98 -7.53
C THR A 34 -1.72 12.32 -6.60
N ALA A 35 -1.35 11.39 -5.71
CA ALA A 35 -0.23 11.54 -4.79
C ALA A 35 1.02 10.86 -5.36
N ALA A 36 1.94 11.66 -5.91
CA ALA A 36 3.29 11.18 -6.22
C ALA A 36 4.01 10.82 -4.90
N LEU A 37 4.04 9.53 -4.59
CA LEU A 37 4.78 9.00 -3.45
C LEU A 37 6.25 8.81 -3.80
N THR A 38 7.12 9.36 -2.95
CA THR A 38 8.54 9.03 -2.92
C THR A 38 8.73 7.54 -2.61
N ALA A 39 9.92 7.00 -2.91
CA ALA A 39 10.25 5.60 -2.61
C ALA A 39 10.02 5.25 -1.13
N ARG A 40 10.49 6.11 -0.21
CA ARG A 40 10.32 5.88 1.24
C ARG A 40 8.88 6.00 1.72
N GLU A 41 8.10 6.95 1.18
CA GLU A 41 6.67 7.00 1.50
C GLU A 41 5.94 5.74 1.04
N ARG A 42 6.35 5.17 -0.10
CA ARG A 42 5.77 3.93 -0.63
C ARG A 42 6.12 2.72 0.22
N GLU A 43 7.36 2.61 0.67
CA GLU A 43 7.77 1.55 1.60
C GLU A 43 6.96 1.63 2.90
N VAL A 44 6.85 2.81 3.50
CA VAL A 44 6.04 3.01 4.72
C VAL A 44 4.57 2.70 4.47
N ALA A 45 3.99 3.17 3.35
CA ALA A 45 2.61 2.85 2.99
C ALA A 45 2.36 1.35 2.82
N ALA A 46 3.31 0.62 2.21
CA ALA A 46 3.22 -0.82 2.04
C ALA A 46 3.20 -1.56 3.39
N GLN A 47 4.00 -1.12 4.36
CA GLN A 47 4.01 -1.72 5.69
C GLN A 47 2.78 -1.34 6.52
N LEU A 48 2.25 -0.12 6.36
CA LEU A 48 0.98 0.27 6.97
C LEU A 48 -0.19 -0.59 6.49
N MET A 49 -0.25 -0.91 5.19
CA MET A 49 -1.28 -1.80 4.63
C MET A 49 -1.16 -3.23 5.15
N ARG A 50 0.01 -3.64 5.65
CA ARG A 50 0.21 -4.92 6.34
C ARG A 50 -0.23 -4.89 7.82
N GLY A 51 -0.68 -3.74 8.32
CA GLY A 51 -1.12 -3.56 9.70
C GLY A 51 0.02 -3.33 10.70
N LEU A 52 1.25 -3.07 10.24
CA LEU A 52 2.39 -2.85 11.13
C LEU A 52 2.32 -1.48 11.84
N THR A 53 2.74 -1.46 13.11
CA THR A 53 2.87 -0.25 13.92
C THR A 53 4.12 0.55 13.53
N SER A 54 4.18 1.86 13.87
CA SER A 54 5.37 2.68 13.58
C SER A 54 6.68 2.09 14.11
N LYS A 55 6.63 1.35 15.23
CA LYS A 55 7.80 0.70 15.85
C LYS A 55 8.26 -0.49 15.02
N GLU A 56 7.33 -1.34 14.58
CA GLU A 56 7.62 -2.50 13.73
C GLU A 56 8.13 -2.06 12.37
N ILE A 57 7.49 -1.05 11.75
CA ILE A 57 7.95 -0.47 10.49
C ILE A 57 9.37 0.10 10.63
N GLY A 58 9.67 0.78 11.74
CA GLY A 58 11.00 1.31 12.00
C GLY A 58 12.05 0.20 12.06
N ARG A 59 11.73 -0.91 12.74
CA ARG A 59 12.59 -2.11 12.80
C ARG A 59 12.79 -2.73 11.42
N GLU A 60 11.72 -2.89 10.65
CA GLU A 60 11.74 -3.50 9.31
C GLU A 60 12.55 -2.67 8.30
N LEU A 61 12.39 -1.34 8.34
CA LEU A 61 13.04 -0.43 7.39
C LEU A 61 14.40 0.10 7.86
N GLY A 62 14.86 -0.29 9.05
CA GLY A 62 16.13 0.18 9.63
C GLY A 62 16.14 1.68 9.97
N ILE A 63 15.00 2.26 10.33
CA ILE A 63 14.84 3.69 10.66
C ILE A 63 14.15 3.87 12.02
N SER A 64 14.25 5.05 12.61
CA SER A 64 13.54 5.32 13.86
C SER A 64 12.02 5.33 13.67
N HIS A 65 11.26 4.87 14.67
CA HIS A 65 9.78 4.96 14.66
C HIS A 65 9.29 6.41 14.50
N ARG A 66 10.05 7.39 15.00
CA ARG A 66 9.76 8.81 14.83
C ARG A 66 9.91 9.26 13.38
N THR A 67 10.88 8.70 12.65
CA THR A 67 11.01 8.89 11.20
C THR A 67 9.80 8.31 10.46
N VAL A 68 9.32 7.13 10.88
CA VAL A 68 8.09 6.54 10.32
C VAL A 68 6.88 7.45 10.55
N GLU A 69 6.73 8.05 11.73
CA GLU A 69 5.65 8.99 12.01
C GLU A 69 5.68 10.23 11.11
N ILE A 70 6.86 10.74 10.76
CA ILE A 70 6.99 11.84 9.79
C ILE A 70 6.47 11.41 8.41
N TYR A 71 6.81 10.20 7.95
CA TYR A 71 6.28 9.67 6.70
C TYR A 71 4.76 9.45 6.77
N ARG A 72 4.23 8.93 7.90
CA ARG A 72 2.79 8.80 8.13
C ARG A 72 2.07 10.14 8.04
N ALA A 73 2.60 11.19 8.67
CA ALA A 73 2.02 12.54 8.59
C ALA A 73 2.05 13.12 7.17
N ARG A 74 3.10 12.83 6.38
CA ARG A 74 3.15 13.20 4.95
C ARG A 74 2.12 12.44 4.13
N LEU A 75 1.98 11.14 4.35
CA LEU A 75 0.97 10.30 3.71
C LEU A 75 -0.44 10.78 4.05
N MET A 76 -0.73 11.05 5.33
CA MET A 76 -2.04 11.58 5.75
C MET A 76 -2.38 12.90 5.03
N ARG A 77 -1.42 13.82 4.89
CA ARG A 77 -1.62 15.06 4.13
C ARG A 77 -1.88 14.80 2.64
N LYS A 78 -1.10 13.92 2.01
CA LYS A 78 -1.24 13.60 0.58
C LYS A 78 -2.57 12.91 0.25
N TYR A 79 -3.07 12.07 1.15
CA TYR A 79 -4.33 11.35 0.98
C TYR A 79 -5.53 12.03 1.65
N GLN A 80 -5.32 13.19 2.30
CA GLN A 80 -6.34 13.90 3.09
C GLN A 80 -7.01 12.99 4.12
N ALA A 81 -6.21 12.17 4.79
CA ALA A 81 -6.68 11.22 5.78
C ALA A 81 -6.67 11.85 7.18
N SER A 82 -7.74 11.65 7.94
CA SER A 82 -7.90 12.18 9.30
C SER A 82 -7.37 11.23 10.37
N THR A 83 -7.32 9.93 10.08
CA THR A 83 -6.82 8.90 10.99
C THR A 83 -5.92 7.90 10.28
N ALA A 84 -5.19 7.08 11.05
CA ALA A 84 -4.39 6.00 10.50
C ALA A 84 -5.24 4.94 9.76
N ALA A 85 -6.42 4.63 10.31
CA ALA A 85 -7.35 3.69 9.69
C ALA A 85 -7.91 4.25 8.37
N ASP A 86 -8.28 5.53 8.36
CA ASP A 86 -8.71 6.25 7.15
C ASP A 86 -7.60 6.30 6.09
N LEU A 87 -6.34 6.54 6.50
CA LEU A 87 -5.20 6.47 5.59
C LEU A 87 -5.07 5.08 4.96
N VAL A 88 -5.18 4.02 5.77
CA VAL A 88 -5.11 2.64 5.27
C VAL A 88 -6.27 2.33 4.31
N GLN A 89 -7.49 2.77 4.62
CA GLN A 89 -8.64 2.65 3.70
C GLN A 89 -8.38 3.33 2.36
N ARG A 90 -7.93 4.59 2.37
CA ARG A 90 -7.62 5.35 1.14
C ARG A 90 -6.49 4.74 0.34
N LEU A 91 -5.49 4.15 1.01
CA LEU A 91 -4.42 3.40 0.36
C LEU A 91 -4.93 2.10 -0.26
N MET A 92 -5.82 1.36 0.40
CA MET A 92 -6.39 0.12 -0.13
C MET A 92 -7.47 0.35 -1.21
N GLY A 93 -7.99 1.56 -1.32
CA GLY A 93 -9.06 1.90 -2.26
C GLY A 93 -10.48 1.76 -1.71
N GLY A 94 -10.62 1.82 -0.38
CA GLY A 94 -11.93 1.87 0.28
C GLY A 94 -12.60 3.23 0.08
N VAL A 95 -13.75 3.17 -0.58
CA VAL A 95 -14.91 4.11 -0.70
C VAL A 95 -14.63 5.60 -0.52
#